data_AF-A0A3M1XQ18-F1
#
_entry.id   AF-A0A3M1XQ18-F1
#
_cell.length_a   1.000
_cell.length_b   1.000
_cell.length_c   1.000
_cell.angle_alpha   90.00
_cell.angle_beta   90.00
_cell.angle_gamma   90.00
#
_symmetry.space_group_name_H-M   'P 1'
#
loop_
_entity.id
_entity.type
_entity.pdbx_description
1 polymer ?
#
loop_
_entity_poly.entity_id
_entity_poly.type
_entity_poly.pdbx_seq_one_letter_code
_entity_poly.pdbx_strand_id
1 'polypeptide(L)' 'MKRIAICPGSFDPITNGHIDIVKRSLRIFDEVIVAVAVNLKKKPLFDIQKR' A
#
# COMPACT_ATOMS: atom_id res chain seq x y z
N MET A 1 -16.71 -13.73 -10.51
CA MET A 1 -16.38 -12.29 -10.53
C MET A 1 -15.12 -12.08 -9.70
N LYS A 2 -14.10 -11.37 -10.20
CA LYS A 2 -12.83 -11.17 -9.48
C LYS A 2 -13.03 -10.16 -8.36
N ARG A 3 -12.62 -10.50 -7.13
CA ARG A 3 -12.68 -9.63 -5.96
C ARG A 3 -11.34 -8.93 -5.80
N ILE A 4 -11.34 -7.60 -5.96
CA ILE A 4 -10.15 -6.77 -5.91
C ILE A 4 -10.22 -5.89 -4.66
N ALA A 5 -9.16 -5.91 -3.85
CA ALA A 5 -8.98 -4.99 -2.72
C ALA A 5 -7.99 -3.89 -3.07
N ILE A 6 -8.18 -2.70 -2.51
CA ILE A 6 -7.25 -1.58 -2.63
C ILE A 6 -6.73 -1.24 -1.22
N CYS A 7 -5.41 -1.17 -1.07
CA CYS A 7 -4.72 -0.76 0.15
C CYS A 7 -4.01 0.58 -0.12
N PRO A 8 -4.68 1.73 0.11
CA PRO A 8 -4.07 3.04 -0.10
C PRO A 8 -3.23 3.48 1.09
N GLY A 9 -2.13 4.17 0.84
CA GLY A 9 -1.26 4.67 1.90
C GLY A 9 -0.09 5.49 1.37
N SER A 10 0.55 6.29 2.23
CA SER A 10 1.75 7.04 1.83
C SER A 10 2.99 6.14 1.68
N PHE A 11 3.01 5.00 2.40
CA PHE A 11 4.07 3.98 2.40
C PHE A 11 5.48 4.57 2.47
N ASP A 12 5.71 5.41 3.47
CA ASP A 12 6.92 6.23 3.59
C ASP A 12 7.61 6.01 4.95
N PRO A 13 8.41 4.94 5.13
CA PRO A 13 8.54 3.79 4.24
C PRO A 13 7.47 2.73 4.48
N ILE A 14 7.44 1.70 3.63
CA ILE A 14 6.69 0.48 3.94
C ILE A 14 7.25 -0.18 5.22
N THR A 15 6.38 -0.85 5.97
CA THR A 15 6.74 -1.48 7.26
C THR A 15 6.26 -2.92 7.27
N ASN A 16 6.77 -3.74 8.18
CA ASN A 16 6.32 -5.12 8.35
C ASN A 16 4.81 -5.22 8.64
N GLY A 17 4.22 -4.21 9.29
CA GLY A 17 2.76 -4.14 9.48
C GLY A 17 1.99 -3.99 8.16
N HIS A 18 2.45 -3.12 7.26
CA HIS A 18 1.86 -2.99 5.92
C HIS A 18 1.93 -4.31 5.13
N ILE A 19 3.09 -4.99 5.20
CA ILE A 19 3.31 -6.28 4.53
C ILE A 19 2.37 -7.36 5.10
N ASP A 20 2.18 -7.41 6.43
CA ASP A 20 1.24 -8.36 7.05
C ASP A 20 -0.19 -8.14 6.56
N ILE A 21 -0.64 -6.88 6.49
CA ILE A 21 -1.97 -6.54 5.97
C ILE A 21 -2.15 -6.99 4.52
N VAL A 22 -1.18 -6.72 3.63
CA VAL A 22 -1.25 -7.16 2.23
C VAL A 22 -1.31 -8.69 2.14
N LYS A 23 -0.47 -9.40 2.92
CA LYS A 23 -0.45 -10.87 2.97
C LYS A 23 -1.79 -11.45 3.45
N ARG A 24 -2.43 -10.82 4.44
CA ARG A 24 -3.74 -11.23 4.95
C ARG A 24 -4.86 -10.96 3.94
N SER A 25 -4.82 -9.82 3.27
CA SER A 25 -5.78 -9.46 2.22
C SER A 25 -5.75 -10.45 1.05
N LEU A 26 -4.58 -10.92 0.64
CA LEU A 26 -4.43 -11.94 -0.41
C LEU A 26 -5.06 -13.31 -0.07
N ARG A 27 -5.41 -13.55 1.21
CA ARG A 27 -6.16 -14.78 1.60
C ARG A 27 -7.67 -14.65 1.39
N ILE A 28 -8.16 -13.44 1.12
CA ILE A 28 -9.59 -13.11 1.07
C ILE A 28 -9.98 -12.62 -0.34
N PHE A 29 -9.09 -11.88 -0.99
CA PHE A 29 -9.29 -11.28 -2.31
C PHE A 29 -8.42 -11.94 -3.37
N ASP A 30 -8.88 -11.92 -4.61
CA ASP A 30 -8.16 -12.51 -5.74
C ASP A 30 -7.00 -11.59 -6.20
N GLU A 31 -7.08 -10.30 -5.87
CA GLU A 31 -6.05 -9.30 -6.17
C GLU A 31 -6.05 -8.19 -5.10
N VAL A 32 -4.86 -7.68 -4.79
CA VAL A 32 -4.67 -6.55 -3.87
C VAL A 32 -3.80 -5.50 -4.57
N ILE A 33 -4.36 -4.30 -4.76
CA ILE A 33 -3.67 -3.15 -5.34
C ILE A 33 -3.16 -2.29 -4.19
N VAL A 34 -1.84 -2.11 -4.08
CA VAL A 34 -1.21 -1.19 -3.13
C VAL A 34 -1.09 0.18 -3.79
N ALA A 35 -1.90 1.15 -3.36
CA ALA A 35 -1.94 2.47 -3.97
C ALA A 35 -1.08 3.46 -3.19
N VAL A 36 0.11 3.75 -3.69
CA VAL A 36 1.07 4.69 -3.06
C VAL A 36 0.62 6.14 -3.32
N ALA A 37 0.14 6.78 -2.26
CA ALA A 37 -0.37 8.15 -2.33
C ALA A 37 0.76 9.18 -2.21
N VAL A 38 0.71 10.18 -3.10
CA VAL A 38 1.50 11.41 -2.98
C VAL A 38 0.68 12.44 -2.23
N ASN A 39 1.19 12.91 -1.09
CA ASN A 39 0.57 14.02 -0.35
C ASN A 39 1.50 15.23 -0.38
N LEU A 40 1.15 16.23 -1.19
CA LEU A 40 1.92 17.46 -1.38
C LEU A 40 2.04 18.32 -0.10
N LYS A 41 1.18 18.11 0.90
CA LYS A 41 1.23 18.80 2.19
C LYS A 41 2.15 18.12 3.20
N LYS A 42 2.59 16.89 2.93
CA LYS A 42 3.54 16.15 3.78
C LYS A 42 4.94 16.28 3.19
N LYS A 43 5.96 16.27 4.04
CA LYS A 43 7.37 16.13 3.64
C LYS A 43 7.76 14.66 3.83
N PRO A 44 7.67 13.83 2.77
CA PRO A 44 7.99 12.43 2.91
C PRO A 44 9.50 12.22 3.10
N LEU A 45 9.86 11.13 3.79
CA LEU A 45 11.24 10.69 3.97
C LEU A 45 11.83 10.17 2.66
N PHE A 46 11.01 9.50 1.85
CA PHE A 46 11.36 8.97 0.53
C PHE A 46 10.62 9.68 -0.60
N ASP A 47 11.32 9.89 -1.71
CA ASP A 47 10.71 10.28 -2.97
C ASP A 47 9.71 9.19 -3.43
N ILE A 48 8.89 9.51 -4.42
CA ILE A 48 7.89 8.55 -4.92
C ILE A 48 8.51 7.33 -5.62
N GLN A 49 9.77 7.42 -6.09
CA GLN A 49 10.44 6.31 -6.78
C GLN A 49 11.00 5.28 -5.79
N LYS A 50 11.30 5.70 -4.56
CA LYS A 50 11.78 4.85 -3.46
C LYS A 50 10.67 4.24 -2.61
N ARG A 51 9.40 4.54 -2.90
CA ARG A 51 8.22 4.05 -2.18
C ARG A 51 7.43 3.08 -3.04
#